data_AF-E9NQE8-F1
#
_entry.id   AF-E9NQE8-F1
#
_cell.length_a   1.000
_cell.length_b   1.000
_cell.length_c   1.000
_cell.angle_alpha   90.00
_cell.angle_beta   90.00
_cell.angle_gamma   90.00
#
_symmetry.space_group_name_H-M   'P 1'
#
loop_
_entity.id
_entity.type
_entity.pdbx_description
1 polymer ?
#
loop_
_entity_poly.entity_id
_entity_poly.type
_entity_poly.pdbx_seq_one_letter_code
_entity_poly.pdbx_strand_id
1 'polypeptide(L)'
;NKESHDQFLQHTILFKGFFTNHSWYNDLLVDFDSKDIVDKYKGKKVDLYGAYYGYQCAGGTPNKTACMYGGVTLHDNNQLEEENKVPINLWI
;
A
#
# COMPACT_ATOMS: atom_id res chain seq x y z
N ASN A 1 -2.48 10.05 1.71
CA ASN A 1 -3.12 10.76 0.59
C ASN A 1 -2.38 10.41 -0.69
N LYS A 2 -2.55 9.18 -1.15
CA LYS A 2 -2.09 8.66 -2.44
C LYS A 2 -3.31 8.18 -3.22
N GLU A 3 -3.20 8.07 -4.52
CA GLU A 3 -4.25 7.55 -5.38
C GLU A 3 -3.59 6.76 -6.51
N SER A 4 -4.19 5.63 -6.90
CA SER A 4 -3.80 4.93 -8.12
C SER A 4 -4.96 4.15 -8.70
N HIS A 5 -5.06 4.17 -10.03
CA HIS A 5 -5.95 3.31 -10.82
C HIS A 5 -5.20 2.15 -11.48
N ASP A 6 -3.87 2.16 -11.39
CA ASP A 6 -3.00 1.18 -12.04
C ASP A 6 -3.04 -0.16 -11.29
N GLN A 7 -2.93 -1.25 -12.05
CA GLN A 7 -2.91 -2.61 -11.54
C GLN A 7 -1.86 -3.44 -12.29
N PHE A 8 -1.34 -4.48 -11.66
CA PHE A 8 -0.56 -5.53 -12.33
C PHE A 8 -1.44 -6.76 -12.58
N LEU A 9 -2.07 -7.27 -11.52
CA LEU A 9 -3.13 -8.28 -11.54
C LEU A 9 -4.43 -7.70 -10.98
N GLN A 10 -5.57 -8.36 -11.24
CA GLN A 10 -6.89 -7.89 -10.82
C GLN A 10 -7.07 -7.68 -9.31
N HIS A 11 -6.24 -8.34 -8.50
CA HIS A 11 -6.24 -8.31 -7.04
C HIS A 11 -5.10 -7.42 -6.48
N THR A 12 -4.49 -6.59 -7.32
CA THR A 12 -3.40 -5.68 -6.92
C THR A 12 -3.71 -4.22 -7.27
N ILE A 13 -3.06 -3.28 -6.58
CA ILE A 13 -2.97 -1.86 -6.96
C ILE A 13 -1.49 -1.47 -7.04
N LEU A 14 -1.08 -0.90 -8.18
CA LEU A 14 0.30 -0.46 -8.41
C LEU A 14 0.42 1.05 -8.19
N PHE A 15 1.29 1.47 -7.28
CA PHE A 15 1.66 2.87 -7.09
C PHE A 15 3.00 3.13 -7.78
N LYS A 16 2.94 3.66 -9.01
CA LYS A 16 4.13 4.03 -9.77
C LYS A 16 4.83 5.24 -9.13
N GLY A 17 6.17 5.21 -9.07
CA GLY A 17 6.97 6.27 -8.47
C GLY A 17 6.66 6.52 -6.98
N PHE A 18 6.18 5.49 -6.27
CA PHE A 18 5.86 5.58 -4.85
C PHE A 18 7.08 5.97 -4.02
N PHE A 19 8.25 5.42 -4.34
CA PHE A 19 9.50 5.67 -3.66
C PHE A 19 10.28 6.78 -4.38
N THR A 20 10.58 7.88 -3.69
CA THR A 20 11.29 9.03 -4.26
C THR A 20 12.81 8.98 -4.03
N ASN A 21 13.25 8.44 -2.90
CA ASN A 21 14.67 8.40 -2.47
C ASN A 21 15.13 6.99 -2.04
N HIS A 22 14.47 5.93 -2.53
CA HIS A 22 14.90 4.56 -2.23
C HIS A 22 16.02 4.13 -3.17
N SER A 23 17.03 3.44 -2.64
CA SER A 23 18.22 3.02 -3.38
C SER A 23 17.98 1.98 -4.49
N TRP A 24 16.75 1.46 -4.64
CA TRP A 24 16.48 0.29 -5.49
C TRP A 24 15.09 0.31 -6.09
N TYR A 25 14.06 0.52 -5.27
CA TYR A 25 12.67 0.50 -5.73
C TYR A 25 12.20 1.88 -6.14
N ASN A 26 11.38 1.91 -7.20
CA ASN A 26 10.64 3.09 -7.65
C ASN A 26 9.15 2.92 -7.32
N ASP A 27 8.63 1.71 -7.51
CA ASP A 27 7.20 1.43 -7.47
C ASP A 27 6.84 0.54 -6.28
N LEU A 28 5.62 0.69 -5.79
CA LEU A 28 5.03 -0.17 -4.76
C LEU A 28 3.80 -0.88 -5.34
N LEU A 29 3.81 -2.21 -5.35
CA LEU A 29 2.65 -3.03 -5.66
C LEU A 29 1.98 -3.48 -4.36
N VAL A 30 0.71 -3.12 -4.17
CA VAL A 30 -0.09 -3.62 -3.05
C VAL A 30 -0.92 -4.80 -3.52
N ASP A 31 -0.78 -5.91 -2.82
CA ASP A 31 -1.47 -7.16 -3.07
C ASP A 31 -2.63 -7.35 -2.06
N PHE A 32 -3.77 -7.83 -2.56
CA PHE A 32 -5.00 -8.05 -1.81
C PHE A 32 -5.56 -9.45 -2.10
N ASP A 33 -6.37 -9.98 -1.19
CA ASP A 33 -6.92 -11.33 -1.35
C ASP A 33 -7.89 -11.49 -2.53
N SER A 34 -8.50 -10.39 -3.00
CA SER A 34 -9.50 -10.45 -4.06
C SER A 34 -9.68 -9.14 -4.83
N LYS A 35 -10.27 -9.26 -6.01
CA LYS A 35 -10.73 -8.11 -6.82
C LYS A 35 -11.75 -7.25 -6.07
N ASP A 36 -12.65 -7.86 -5.29
CA ASP A 36 -13.68 -7.14 -4.53
C ASP A 36 -13.07 -6.22 -3.47
N ILE A 37 -11.92 -6.60 -2.91
CA ILE A 37 -11.16 -5.74 -1.99
C ILE A 37 -10.51 -4.60 -2.76
N VAL A 38 -9.88 -4.86 -3.92
CA VAL A 38 -9.28 -3.82 -4.75
C VAL A 38 -10.30 -2.75 -5.16
N ASP A 39 -11.50 -3.15 -5.57
CA ASP A 39 -12.54 -2.23 -6.02
C ASP A 39 -13.01 -1.28 -4.91
N LYS A 40 -12.70 -1.57 -3.62
CA LYS A 40 -12.92 -0.63 -2.51
C LYS A 40 -11.93 0.53 -2.50
N TYR A 41 -10.72 0.35 -3.04
CA TYR A 41 -9.60 1.31 -2.88
C TYR A 41 -9.07 1.88 -4.19
N LYS A 42 -9.19 1.15 -5.30
CA LYS A 42 -8.71 1.57 -6.61
C LYS A 42 -9.33 2.90 -7.00
N GLY A 43 -8.49 3.85 -7.38
CA GLY A 43 -8.92 5.17 -7.83
C GLY A 43 -9.48 6.07 -6.74
N LYS A 44 -9.28 5.72 -5.47
CA LYS A 44 -9.67 6.55 -4.33
C LYS A 44 -8.44 7.10 -3.63
N LYS A 45 -8.64 8.19 -2.90
CA LYS A 45 -7.62 8.69 -1.97
C LYS A 45 -7.45 7.72 -0.83
N VAL A 46 -6.22 7.26 -0.64
CA VAL A 46 -5.87 6.28 0.37
C VAL A 46 -4.62 6.70 1.15
N ASP A 47 -4.47 6.08 2.31
CA ASP A 47 -3.26 6.05 3.12
C ASP A 47 -2.71 4.63 3.13
N LEU A 48 -1.38 4.51 3.14
CA LEU A 48 -0.69 3.23 3.15
C LEU A 48 0.16 3.12 4.40
N TYR A 49 0.00 2.02 5.14
CA TYR A 49 0.84 1.67 6.27
C TYR A 49 1.07 0.15 6.27
N GLY A 50 2.31 -0.27 6.06
CA GLY A 50 2.67 -1.67 6.07
C GLY A 50 4.14 -1.90 5.74
N ALA A 51 4.59 -3.13 5.94
CA ALA A 51 5.94 -3.56 5.61
C ALA A 51 5.99 -4.04 4.15
N TYR A 52 6.94 -3.53 3.38
CA TYR A 52 7.17 -3.95 2.01
C TYR A 52 8.36 -4.91 1.89
N TYR A 53 8.40 -5.69 0.81
CA TYR A 53 9.49 -6.61 0.48
C TYR A 53 9.77 -6.59 -1.03
N GLY A 54 11.00 -6.94 -1.43
CA GLY A 54 11.37 -7.00 -2.86
C GLY A 54 11.65 -8.40 -3.40
N TYR A 55 12.10 -9.33 -2.56
CA TYR A 55 12.39 -10.69 -2.99
C TYR A 55 11.12 -11.35 -3.54
N GLN A 56 11.20 -11.92 -4.75
CA GLN A 56 10.06 -12.50 -5.50
C GLN A 56 8.91 -11.53 -5.84
N CYS A 57 9.11 -10.21 -5.69
CA CYS A 57 8.14 -9.24 -6.15
C CYS A 57 8.32 -8.94 -7.66
N ALA A 58 7.22 -9.01 -8.41
CA ALA A 58 7.15 -8.56 -9.80
C ALA A 58 5.88 -7.72 -9.98
N GLY A 59 5.99 -6.61 -10.71
CA GLY A 59 4.88 -5.67 -10.85
C GLY A 59 5.19 -4.55 -11.85
N GLY A 60 5.46 -3.35 -11.34
CA GLY A 60 5.75 -2.16 -12.14
C GLY A 60 7.10 -2.23 -12.86
N THR A 61 8.00 -1.32 -12.55
CA THR A 61 9.33 -1.27 -13.16
C THR A 61 10.10 -2.56 -12.86
N PRO A 62 10.59 -3.30 -13.89
CA PRO A 62 11.33 -4.54 -13.70
C PRO A 62 12.51 -4.37 -12.73
N ASN A 63 12.63 -5.30 -11.78
CA ASN A 63 13.64 -5.31 -10.71
C ASN A 63 13.65 -4.06 -9.79
N LYS A 64 12.68 -3.16 -9.92
CA LYS A 64 12.56 -1.90 -9.15
C LYS A 64 11.17 -1.70 -8.56
N THR A 65 10.47 -2.80 -8.30
CA THR A 65 9.17 -2.81 -7.62
C THR A 65 9.31 -3.53 -6.28
N ALA A 66 8.79 -2.93 -5.22
CA ALA A 66 8.54 -3.62 -3.95
C ALA A 66 7.07 -3.99 -3.85
N CYS A 67 6.76 -5.04 -3.10
CA CYS A 67 5.42 -5.54 -2.87
C CYS A 67 5.05 -5.37 -1.39
N MET A 68 3.76 -5.23 -1.11
CA MET A 68 3.19 -5.18 0.24
C MET A 68 1.82 -5.87 0.23
N TYR A 69 1.44 -6.51 1.34
CA TYR A 69 0.10 -7.08 1.51
C TYR A 69 -0.81 -6.12 2.27
N GLY A 70 -1.96 -5.78 1.70
CA GLY A 70 -2.96 -4.93 2.36
C GLY A 70 -2.42 -3.57 2.80
N GLY A 71 -2.67 -3.19 4.06
CA GLY A 71 -2.13 -1.94 4.62
C GLY A 71 -2.69 -0.66 4.00
N VAL A 72 -3.91 -0.70 3.44
CA VAL A 72 -4.57 0.42 2.76
C VAL A 72 -5.85 0.82 3.48
N THR A 73 -5.97 2.11 3.78
CA THR A 73 -7.20 2.72 4.34
C THR A 73 -7.66 3.88 3.47
N LEU A 74 -8.97 4.15 3.42
CA LEU A 74 -9.49 5.36 2.76
C LEU A 74 -8.98 6.60 3.51
N HIS A 75 -8.60 7.63 2.76
CA HIS A 75 -8.04 8.86 3.32
C HIS A 75 -9.12 9.81 3.81
N ASP A 76 -10.17 10.00 3.00
CA ASP A 76 -11.22 10.99 3.24
C ASP A 76 -12.02 10.61 4.51
N ASN A 77 -12.18 11.59 5.41
CA ASN A 77 -12.85 11.44 6.72
C ASN A 77 -12.24 10.38 7.65
N ASN A 78 -10.98 9.99 7.44
CA ASN A 78 -10.29 8.99 8.26
C ASN A 78 -9.12 9.56 9.08
N GLN A 79 -8.96 10.89 9.11
CA GLN A 79 -7.98 11.58 9.93
C GLN A 79 -8.61 11.97 11.26
N LEU A 80 -7.96 11.60 12.37
CA LEU A 80 -8.33 12.08 13.69
C LEU A 80 -7.71 13.47 13.93
N GLU A 81 -8.40 14.31 14.70
CA GLU A 81 -7.88 15.63 15.09
C GLU A 81 -6.64 15.52 15.99
N GLU A 82 -6.60 14.47 16.82
CA GLU A 82 -5.51 14.16 17.72
C GLU A 82 -5.01 12.72 17.50
N GLU A 83 -3.73 12.49 17.81
CA GLU A 83 -3.14 11.16 17.73
C GLU A 83 -3.80 10.20 18.74
N ASN A 84 -4.36 9.10 18.25
CA ASN A 84 -4.95 8.06 19.09
C ASN A 84 -3.87 7.12 19.66
N LYS A 85 -3.68 7.15 20.98
CA LYS A 85 -2.72 6.28 21.68
C LYS A 85 -3.36 4.93 21.99
N VAL A 86 -2.89 3.87 21.34
CA VAL A 86 -3.36 2.50 21.60
C VAL A 86 -2.62 1.92 22.82
N PRO A 87 -3.30 1.64 23.95
CA PRO A 87 -2.65 1.08 25.14
C PRO A 87 -2.25 -0.39 24.90
N ILE A 88 -1.06 -0.76 25.36
CA ILE A 88 -0.53 -2.12 25.24
C ILE A 88 -0.39 -2.70 26.65
N ASN A 89 -1.08 -3.81 26.90
CA ASN A 89 -0.88 -4.62 28.10
C ASN A 89 0.01 -5.81 27.74
N LEU A 90 1.15 -5.94 28.40
CA LEU A 90 2.14 -6.98 28.15
C LEU A 90 2.43 -7.73 29.45
N TRP A 91 2.45 -9.06 29.37
CA TRP A 91 2.82 -9.95 30.46
C TRP A 91 4.11 -10.68 30.09
N ILE A 92 5.04 -10.77 31.05
CA ILE A 92 6.34 -11.45 30.94
C ILE A 92 6.31 -12.68 31.85
#